data_AF-A0A2U8BSQ7-F1
#
_entry.id   AF-A0A2U8BSQ7-F1
#
_cell.length_a   1.000
_cell.length_b   1.000
_cell.length_c   1.000
_cell.angle_alpha   90.00
_cell.angle_beta   90.00
_cell.angle_gamma   90.00
#
_symmetry.space_group_name_H-M   'P 1'
#
loop_
_entity.id
_entity.type
_entity.pdbx_description
1 polymer ?
#
loop_
_entity_poly.entity_id
_entity_poly.type
_entity_poly.pdbx_seq_one_letter_code
_entity_poly.pdbx_strand_id
1 'polypeptide(L)'
;MKRLIYALLALSVCTATVSLAEEKKTVCEGKLLQYAAKFDVSENDRMFFSHTYSEHIGKSEKWLKSKMHCRSVSFVSTYFSEESANETIRKALKENKDKICEWLENIGKVKENGDKRKKASLLVTTDASKEIGFGIQNDGEKMNLKRANVVLKATARDDDIGLYVFTSYPVKNRKYEKKKR
;
A
#
# COMPACT_ATOMS: atom_id res chain seq x y z
N MET A 1 43.36 -31.96 -3.13
CA MET A 1 42.62 -31.75 -1.86
C MET A 1 42.12 -30.32 -1.62
N LYS A 2 42.74 -29.25 -2.14
CA LYS A 2 42.24 -27.87 -1.90
C LYS A 2 40.87 -27.55 -2.51
N ARG A 3 40.49 -28.16 -3.64
CA ARG A 3 39.20 -27.88 -4.34
C ARG A 3 37.95 -28.40 -3.63
N LEU A 4 38.04 -29.43 -2.79
CA LEU A 4 36.89 -29.96 -2.04
C LEU A 4 36.49 -29.06 -0.86
N ILE A 5 37.45 -28.38 -0.24
CA ILE A 5 37.22 -27.51 0.93
C ILE A 5 36.48 -26.23 0.52
N TYR A 6 36.78 -25.66 -0.65
CA TYR A 6 36.08 -24.48 -1.16
C TYR A 6 34.61 -24.77 -1.52
N ALA A 7 34.27 -25.97 -2.00
CA ALA A 7 32.90 -26.34 -2.32
C ALA A 7 32.01 -26.46 -1.05
N LEU A 8 32.54 -27.10 0.01
CA LEU A 8 31.83 -27.22 1.29
C LEU A 8 31.62 -25.88 1.99
N LEU A 9 32.60 -24.97 1.94
CA LEU A 9 32.45 -23.61 2.47
C LEU A 9 31.43 -22.78 1.66
N ALA A 10 31.45 -22.88 0.32
CA ALA A 10 30.49 -22.18 -0.52
C ALA A 10 29.04 -22.66 -0.30
N LEU A 11 28.82 -23.97 -0.15
CA LEU A 11 27.51 -24.55 0.18
C LEU A 11 27.02 -24.13 1.57
N SER A 12 27.90 -24.13 2.58
CA SER A 12 27.54 -23.70 3.95
C SER A 12 27.21 -22.21 4.07
N VAL A 13 27.85 -21.35 3.27
CA VAL A 13 27.54 -19.91 3.24
C VAL A 13 26.25 -19.65 2.46
N CYS A 14 25.98 -20.43 1.41
CA CYS A 14 24.73 -20.33 0.65
C CYS A 14 23.52 -20.74 1.51
N THR A 15 23.62 -21.78 2.33
CA THR A 15 22.50 -22.21 3.20
C THR A 15 22.23 -21.22 4.35
N ALA A 16 23.29 -20.69 4.97
CA ALA A 16 23.14 -19.71 6.06
C ALA A 16 22.50 -18.40 5.59
N THR A 17 22.85 -17.92 4.39
CA THR A 17 22.28 -16.69 3.82
C THR A 17 20.82 -16.84 3.41
N VAL A 18 20.42 -18.01 2.88
CA VAL A 18 19.02 -18.32 2.59
C VAL A 18 18.19 -18.37 3.88
N SER A 19 18.69 -19.05 4.92
CA SER A 19 18.03 -19.15 6.22
C SER A 19 17.79 -17.78 6.87
N LEU A 20 18.76 -16.87 6.79
CA LEU A 20 18.64 -15.51 7.35
C LEU A 20 17.65 -14.63 6.57
N ALA A 21 17.56 -14.81 5.25
CA ALA A 21 16.60 -14.08 4.42
C ALA A 21 15.16 -14.55 4.68
N GLU A 22 14.96 -15.86 4.83
CA GLU A 22 13.63 -16.44 5.15
C GLU A 22 13.14 -16.02 6.54
N GLU A 23 14.05 -15.95 7.53
CA GLU A 23 13.73 -15.49 8.89
C GLU A 23 13.31 -14.00 8.89
N LYS A 24 14.09 -13.13 8.23
CA LYS A 24 13.76 -11.69 8.12
C LYS A 24 12.42 -11.45 7.43
N LYS A 25 12.13 -12.19 6.37
CA LYS A 25 10.85 -12.12 5.66
C LYS A 25 9.69 -12.51 6.58
N THR A 26 9.83 -13.62 7.30
CA THR A 26 8.80 -14.11 8.25
C THR A 26 8.52 -13.10 9.37
N VAL A 27 9.58 -12.45 9.90
CA VAL A 27 9.44 -11.37 10.90
C VAL A 27 8.70 -10.17 10.32
N CYS A 28 9.05 -9.73 9.11
CA CYS A 28 8.37 -8.61 8.44
C CYS A 28 6.88 -8.92 8.23
N GLU A 29 6.55 -10.10 7.72
CA GLU A 29 5.17 -10.52 7.50
C GLU A 29 4.38 -10.53 8.82
N GLY A 30 4.95 -11.08 9.89
CA GLY A 30 4.32 -11.10 11.21
C GLY A 30 3.99 -9.69 11.72
N LYS A 31 4.96 -8.77 11.66
CA LYS A 31 4.76 -7.36 12.04
C LYS A 31 3.73 -6.66 11.15
N LEU A 32 3.74 -6.90 9.84
CA LEU A 32 2.81 -6.30 8.90
C LEU A 32 1.37 -6.79 9.14
N LEU A 33 1.18 -8.06 9.47
CA LEU A 33 -0.14 -8.59 9.81
C LEU A 33 -0.66 -8.00 11.12
N GLN A 34 0.20 -7.77 12.12
CA GLN A 34 -0.17 -7.07 13.34
C GLN A 34 -0.54 -5.60 13.08
N TYR A 35 0.26 -4.90 12.27
CA TYR A 35 -0.05 -3.54 11.81
C TYR A 35 -1.41 -3.49 11.11
N ALA A 36 -1.64 -4.39 10.14
CA ALA A 36 -2.91 -4.50 9.43
C ALA A 36 -4.09 -4.86 10.36
N ALA A 37 -3.88 -5.62 11.43
CA ALA A 37 -4.96 -5.94 12.37
C ALA A 37 -5.38 -4.72 13.21
N LYS A 38 -4.42 -3.86 13.57
CA LYS A 38 -4.63 -2.67 14.39
C LYS A 38 -4.91 -1.39 13.58
N PHE A 39 -4.73 -1.44 12.26
CA PHE A 39 -4.83 -0.26 11.40
C PHE A 39 -6.17 0.44 11.57
N ASP A 40 -6.12 1.74 11.83
CA ASP A 40 -7.25 2.65 11.83
C ASP A 40 -6.92 3.88 10.98
N VAL A 41 -7.81 4.20 10.05
CA VAL A 41 -7.58 5.25 9.06
C VAL A 41 -7.63 6.65 9.67
N SER A 42 -8.46 6.89 10.69
CA SER A 42 -8.57 8.19 11.35
C SER A 42 -7.31 8.50 12.16
N GLU A 43 -6.83 7.52 12.94
CA GLU A 43 -5.59 7.63 13.72
C GLU A 43 -4.36 7.74 12.82
N ASN A 44 -4.32 7.01 11.71
CA ASN A 44 -3.25 7.11 10.73
C ASN A 44 -3.19 8.51 10.08
N ASP A 45 -4.33 9.07 9.66
CA ASP A 45 -4.41 10.46 9.15
C ASP A 45 -3.93 11.47 10.18
N ARG A 46 -4.33 11.32 11.44
CA ARG A 46 -3.90 12.20 12.54
C ARG A 46 -2.39 12.11 12.80
N MET A 47 -1.84 10.91 12.85
CA MET A 47 -0.45 10.66 13.26
C MET A 47 0.58 11.03 12.19
N PHE A 48 0.23 10.82 10.91
CA PHE A 48 1.15 10.98 9.79
C PHE A 48 0.80 12.10 8.81
N PHE A 49 -0.24 12.89 9.11
CA PHE A 49 -0.81 13.88 8.20
C PHE A 49 -1.14 13.27 6.83
N SER A 50 -1.62 12.02 6.81
CA SER A 50 -2.20 11.44 5.60
C SER A 50 -3.58 12.01 5.31
N HIS A 51 -4.14 11.66 4.15
CA HIS A 51 -5.36 12.30 3.66
C HIS A 51 -6.48 11.32 3.30
N THR A 52 -6.41 10.06 3.74
CA THR A 52 -7.45 9.08 3.40
C THR A 52 -8.79 9.47 4.01
N TYR A 53 -8.81 9.66 5.33
CA TYR A 53 -10.01 9.99 6.08
C TYR A 53 -10.58 11.35 5.65
N SER A 54 -9.70 12.34 5.59
CA SER A 54 -10.09 13.72 5.29
C SER A 54 -10.57 13.93 3.85
N GLU A 55 -9.98 13.26 2.85
CA GLU A 55 -10.29 13.52 1.43
C GLU A 55 -11.09 12.41 0.74
N HIS A 56 -11.09 11.18 1.26
CA HIS A 56 -11.63 10.04 0.51
C HIS A 56 -12.73 9.26 1.24
N ILE A 57 -13.20 9.67 2.42
CA ILE A 57 -14.27 8.96 3.14
C ILE A 57 -15.54 9.80 3.23
N GLY A 58 -16.67 9.18 2.87
CA GLY A 58 -18.03 9.71 3.09
C GLY A 58 -18.33 11.00 2.32
N LYS A 59 -17.68 11.24 1.17
CA LYS A 59 -17.87 12.49 0.43
C LYS A 59 -19.16 12.48 -0.37
N SER A 60 -19.86 13.62 -0.37
CA SER A 60 -21.05 13.79 -1.19
C SER A 60 -20.70 13.94 -2.66
N GLU A 61 -21.67 13.65 -3.53
CA GLU A 61 -21.50 13.85 -4.97
C GLU A 61 -21.17 15.31 -5.32
N LYS A 62 -21.84 16.27 -4.67
CA LYS A 62 -21.58 17.71 -4.82
C LYS A 62 -20.14 18.06 -4.45
N TRP A 63 -19.62 17.49 -3.35
CA TRP A 63 -18.24 17.72 -2.92
C TRP A 63 -17.24 17.18 -3.95
N LEU A 64 -17.48 15.97 -4.45
CA LEU A 64 -16.63 15.34 -5.46
C LEU A 64 -16.62 16.14 -6.77
N LYS A 65 -17.78 16.55 -7.28
CA LYS A 65 -17.88 17.41 -8.47
C LYS A 65 -17.10 18.71 -8.28
N SER A 66 -17.25 19.37 -7.14
CA SER A 66 -16.47 20.59 -6.82
C SER A 66 -14.97 20.33 -6.83
N LYS A 67 -14.49 19.27 -6.16
CA LYS A 67 -13.06 18.91 -6.15
C LYS A 67 -12.52 18.58 -7.54
N MET A 68 -13.32 17.92 -8.38
CA MET A 68 -12.96 17.57 -9.75
C MET A 68 -12.69 18.83 -10.58
N HIS A 69 -13.57 19.85 -10.47
CA HIS A 69 -13.37 21.15 -11.12
C HIS A 69 -12.14 21.88 -10.57
N CYS A 70 -11.98 21.96 -9.24
CA CYS A 70 -10.86 22.68 -8.63
C CYS A 70 -9.49 22.06 -8.93
N ARG A 71 -9.40 20.73 -9.05
CA ARG A 71 -8.13 20.02 -9.28
C ARG A 71 -7.86 19.68 -10.74
N SER A 72 -8.79 20.00 -11.66
CA SER A 72 -8.67 19.65 -13.09
C SER A 72 -8.36 18.16 -13.33
N VAL A 73 -9.00 17.28 -12.55
CA VAL A 73 -8.82 15.82 -12.65
C VAL A 73 -9.97 15.18 -13.41
N SER A 74 -9.72 14.07 -14.10
CA SER A 74 -10.74 13.35 -14.89
C SER A 74 -11.59 12.39 -14.06
N PHE A 75 -11.21 12.15 -12.80
CA PHE A 75 -11.89 11.24 -11.90
C PHE A 75 -11.64 11.57 -10.44
N VAL A 76 -12.67 11.46 -9.63
CA VAL A 76 -12.62 11.59 -8.17
C VAL A 76 -13.43 10.47 -7.54
N SER A 77 -13.05 10.03 -6.34
CA SER A 77 -13.72 8.91 -5.67
C SER A 77 -13.70 9.04 -4.16
N THR A 78 -14.63 8.31 -3.54
CA THR A 78 -14.76 8.22 -2.09
C THR A 78 -15.23 6.83 -1.67
N TYR A 79 -14.74 6.36 -0.53
CA TYR A 79 -15.32 5.25 0.23
C TYR A 79 -16.70 5.64 0.78
N PHE A 80 -17.59 4.66 0.89
CA PHE A 80 -18.90 4.89 1.52
C PHE A 80 -18.80 5.23 3.00
N SER A 81 -17.87 4.60 3.71
CA SER A 81 -17.70 4.74 5.15
C SER A 81 -16.26 4.51 5.58
N GLU A 82 -15.97 4.91 6.82
CA GLU A 82 -14.70 4.63 7.48
C GLU A 82 -14.44 3.13 7.62
N GLU A 83 -15.45 2.37 8.01
CA GLU A 83 -15.41 0.91 8.08
C GLU A 83 -14.98 0.30 6.74
N SER A 84 -15.59 0.74 5.64
CA SER A 84 -15.25 0.23 4.30
C SER A 84 -13.80 0.56 3.91
N ALA A 85 -13.31 1.75 4.25
CA ALA A 85 -11.91 2.13 4.02
C ALA A 85 -10.96 1.26 4.85
N ASN A 86 -11.23 1.10 6.15
CA ASN A 86 -10.45 0.28 7.07
C ASN A 86 -10.40 -1.18 6.59
N GLU A 87 -11.54 -1.83 6.33
CA GLU A 87 -11.58 -3.20 5.80
C GLU A 87 -10.75 -3.34 4.52
N THR A 88 -10.90 -2.40 3.59
CA THR A 88 -10.21 -2.42 2.30
C THR A 88 -8.70 -2.27 2.46
N ILE A 89 -8.24 -1.34 3.30
CA ILE A 89 -6.81 -1.09 3.53
C ILE A 89 -6.18 -2.30 4.24
N ARG A 90 -6.83 -2.81 5.29
CA ARG A 90 -6.36 -4.01 6.00
C ARG A 90 -6.25 -5.21 5.06
N LYS A 91 -7.21 -5.38 4.15
CA LYS A 91 -7.17 -6.40 3.10
C LYS A 91 -6.00 -6.17 2.14
N ALA A 92 -5.80 -4.96 1.65
CA ALA A 92 -4.68 -4.62 0.76
C ALA A 92 -3.32 -4.95 1.38
N LEU A 93 -3.13 -4.59 2.66
CA LEU A 93 -1.90 -4.87 3.41
C LEU A 93 -1.65 -6.38 3.52
N LYS A 94 -2.69 -7.17 3.82
CA LYS A 94 -2.60 -8.64 3.93
C LYS A 94 -2.29 -9.30 2.59
N GLU A 95 -3.00 -8.92 1.53
CA GLU A 95 -2.86 -9.53 0.20
C GLU A 95 -1.54 -9.18 -0.50
N ASN A 96 -0.95 -8.03 -0.16
CA ASN A 96 0.29 -7.55 -0.77
C ASN A 96 1.50 -7.71 0.17
N LYS A 97 1.40 -8.54 1.21
CA LYS A 97 2.42 -8.65 2.27
C LYS A 97 3.83 -8.93 1.73
N ASP A 98 3.96 -9.86 0.78
CA ASP A 98 5.24 -10.23 0.19
C ASP A 98 5.90 -9.04 -0.51
N LYS A 99 5.12 -8.35 -1.35
CA LYS A 99 5.54 -7.16 -2.10
C LYS A 99 5.93 -6.01 -1.16
N ILE A 100 5.19 -5.83 -0.07
CA ILE A 100 5.45 -4.78 0.93
C ILE A 100 6.75 -5.08 1.68
N CYS A 101 6.96 -6.32 2.11
CA CYS A 101 8.17 -6.72 2.82
C CYS A 101 9.41 -6.61 1.94
N GLU A 102 9.34 -7.08 0.69
CA GLU A 102 10.41 -6.91 -0.29
C GLU A 102 10.76 -5.42 -0.50
N TRP A 103 9.73 -4.57 -0.61
CA TRP A 103 9.92 -3.13 -0.75
C TRP A 103 10.59 -2.50 0.48
N LEU A 104 10.19 -2.88 1.70
CA LEU A 104 10.81 -2.41 2.94
C LEU A 104 12.27 -2.82 3.06
N GLU A 105 12.59 -4.07 2.75
CA GLU A 105 13.97 -4.57 2.74
C GLU A 105 14.85 -3.78 1.76
N ASN A 106 14.33 -3.50 0.57
CA ASN A 106 15.04 -2.72 -0.44
C ASN A 106 15.26 -1.27 0.00
N ILE A 107 14.30 -0.67 0.72
CA ILE A 107 14.50 0.67 1.31
C ILE A 107 15.57 0.62 2.42
N GLY A 108 15.58 -0.42 3.26
CA GLY A 108 16.59 -0.60 4.30
C GLY A 108 18.01 -0.61 3.73
N LYS A 109 18.24 -1.38 2.66
CA LYS A 109 19.52 -1.45 1.94
C LYS A 109 19.96 -0.10 1.36
N VAL A 110 19.01 0.74 0.93
CA VAL A 110 19.31 2.09 0.41
C VAL A 110 19.80 3.03 1.53
N LYS A 111 19.28 2.89 2.76
CA LYS A 111 19.74 3.68 3.92
C LYS A 111 21.18 3.32 4.33
N GLU A 112 21.54 2.04 4.29
CA GLU A 112 22.90 1.56 4.65
C GLU A 112 23.98 2.07 3.69
N ASN A 113 23.65 2.22 2.40
CA ASN A 113 24.59 2.66 1.37
C ASN A 113 24.72 4.20 1.25
N GLY A 114 24.11 4.97 2.16
CA GLY A 114 24.23 6.44 2.20
C GLY A 114 23.47 7.18 1.08
N ASP A 115 22.69 6.48 0.25
CA ASP A 115 21.96 7.08 -0.86
C ASP A 115 20.63 7.67 -0.37
N LYS A 116 20.64 8.97 -0.06
CA LYS A 116 19.47 9.73 0.46
C LYS A 116 18.32 9.86 -0.55
N ARG A 117 18.44 9.27 -1.74
CA ARG A 117 17.51 9.44 -2.86
C ARG A 117 16.56 8.26 -2.99
N LYS A 118 15.51 8.27 -2.17
CA LYS A 118 14.10 8.19 -2.61
C LYS A 118 13.19 8.08 -1.40
N LYS A 119 12.27 9.03 -1.28
CA LYS A 119 10.98 8.85 -0.59
C LYS A 119 10.17 7.80 -1.35
N ALA A 120 10.65 6.56 -1.35
CA ALA A 120 10.02 5.48 -2.11
C ALA A 120 8.60 5.34 -1.56
N SER A 121 7.62 5.52 -2.43
CA SER A 121 6.23 5.22 -2.14
C SER A 121 5.91 3.91 -2.83
N LEU A 122 5.12 3.06 -2.18
CA LEU A 122 4.64 1.82 -2.79
C LEU A 122 3.15 1.96 -3.04
N LEU A 123 2.75 1.75 -4.29
CA LEU A 123 1.35 1.57 -4.64
C LEU A 123 1.00 0.09 -4.61
N VAL A 124 0.02 -0.27 -3.78
CA VAL A 124 -0.62 -1.58 -3.79
C VAL A 124 -2.10 -1.42 -4.14
N THR A 125 -2.66 -2.44 -4.76
CA THR A 125 -4.05 -2.45 -5.23
C THR A 125 -4.75 -3.68 -4.67
N THR A 126 -6.02 -3.54 -4.32
CA THR A 126 -6.87 -4.67 -3.90
C THR A 126 -8.26 -4.55 -4.52
N ASP A 127 -8.90 -5.70 -4.72
CA ASP A 127 -10.28 -5.83 -5.17
C ASP A 127 -11.15 -6.33 -4.00
N ALA A 128 -12.26 -5.68 -3.71
CA ALA A 128 -13.27 -6.11 -2.75
C ALA A 128 -14.37 -6.94 -3.42
N SER A 129 -15.00 -7.82 -2.63
CA SER A 129 -16.15 -8.61 -3.09
C SER A 129 -17.42 -7.76 -3.25
N LYS A 130 -17.61 -6.80 -2.34
CA LYS A 130 -18.70 -5.82 -2.31
C LYS A 130 -18.24 -4.45 -2.83
N GLU A 131 -19.21 -3.59 -3.14
CA GLU A 131 -18.94 -2.18 -3.43
C GLU A 131 -18.40 -1.49 -2.17
N ILE A 132 -17.33 -0.71 -2.32
CA ILE A 132 -16.61 -0.04 -1.23
C ILE A 132 -16.75 1.48 -1.28
N GLY A 133 -17.23 1.99 -2.40
CA GLY A 133 -17.35 3.41 -2.63
C GLY A 133 -17.87 3.70 -4.03
N PHE A 134 -17.82 4.97 -4.40
CA PHE A 134 -18.19 5.42 -5.74
C PHE A 134 -17.23 6.49 -6.24
N GLY A 135 -17.26 6.73 -7.54
CA GLY A 135 -16.53 7.80 -8.18
C GLY A 135 -17.35 8.52 -9.22
N ILE A 136 -16.86 9.71 -9.60
CA ILE A 136 -17.46 10.59 -10.59
C ILE A 136 -16.42 10.87 -11.67
N GLN A 137 -16.83 10.73 -12.92
CA GLN A 137 -16.04 11.09 -14.10
C GLN A 137 -16.26 12.54 -14.49
N ASN A 138 -15.38 13.09 -15.32
CA ASN A 138 -15.48 14.48 -15.81
C ASN A 138 -16.78 14.79 -16.58
N ASP A 139 -17.39 13.79 -17.21
CA ASP A 139 -18.70 13.89 -17.86
C ASP A 139 -19.88 13.86 -16.87
N GLY A 140 -19.60 13.68 -15.58
CA GLY A 140 -20.59 13.59 -14.52
C GLY A 140 -21.09 12.17 -14.23
N GLU A 141 -20.65 11.16 -14.98
CA GLU A 141 -21.05 9.77 -14.76
C GLU A 141 -20.61 9.28 -13.39
N LYS A 142 -21.57 8.78 -12.61
CA LYS A 142 -21.34 8.14 -11.31
C LYS A 142 -21.22 6.64 -11.47
N MET A 143 -20.23 6.04 -10.80
CA MET A 143 -20.01 4.60 -10.83
C MET A 143 -19.66 4.05 -9.45
N ASN A 144 -20.23 2.90 -9.10
CA ASN A 144 -19.83 2.17 -7.90
C ASN A 144 -18.51 1.43 -8.16
N LEU A 145 -17.69 1.36 -7.12
CA LEU A 145 -16.31 0.89 -7.20
C LEU A 145 -16.08 -0.26 -6.22
N LYS A 146 -15.37 -1.28 -6.69
CA LYS A 146 -14.95 -2.45 -5.91
C LYS A 146 -13.43 -2.55 -5.76
N ARG A 147 -12.65 -1.68 -6.39
CA ARG A 147 -11.19 -1.71 -6.35
C ARG A 147 -10.67 -0.48 -5.61
N ALA A 148 -9.56 -0.63 -4.89
CA ALA A 148 -8.87 0.49 -4.26
C ALA A 148 -7.37 0.46 -4.48
N ASN A 149 -6.79 1.66 -4.47
CA ASN A 149 -5.36 1.90 -4.42
C ASN A 149 -4.98 2.35 -3.02
N VAL A 150 -3.93 1.75 -2.46
CA VAL A 150 -3.32 2.14 -1.19
C VAL A 150 -1.88 2.57 -1.46
N VAL A 151 -1.56 3.81 -1.12
CA VAL A 151 -0.21 4.38 -1.25
C VAL A 151 0.48 4.32 0.11
N LEU A 152 1.57 3.58 0.18
CA LEU A 152 2.38 3.41 1.38
C LEU A 152 3.63 4.28 1.27
N LYS A 153 4.10 4.79 2.41
CA LYS A 153 5.39 5.48 2.54
C LYS A 153 6.18 4.85 3.66
N ALA A 154 7.49 4.73 3.46
CA ALA A 154 8.37 4.28 4.52
C ALA A 154 8.52 5.37 5.58
N THR A 155 8.66 4.95 6.83
CA THR A 155 8.99 5.80 7.97
C THR A 155 10.27 5.31 8.64
N ALA A 156 10.96 6.19 9.36
CA ALA A 156 12.15 5.86 10.15
C ALA A 156 11.81 5.65 11.63
N ARG A 157 10.53 5.50 11.96
CA ARG A 157 10.09 5.21 13.33
C ARG A 157 10.36 3.73 13.63
N ASP A 158 11.24 3.48 14.59
CA ASP A 158 11.75 2.15 14.94
C ASP A 158 10.76 1.31 15.76
N ASP A 159 9.66 1.90 16.23
CA ASP A 159 8.61 1.27 17.04
C ASP A 159 7.53 0.55 16.21
N ASP A 160 7.60 0.58 14.88
CA ASP A 160 6.59 0.00 13.98
C ASP A 160 7.20 -0.81 12.82
N ILE A 161 6.35 -1.34 11.93
CA ILE A 161 6.72 -2.05 10.69
C ILE A 161 7.55 -1.19 9.71
N GLY A 162 7.78 0.10 9.99
CA GLY A 162 8.58 0.99 9.16
C GLY A 162 7.83 1.57 7.97
N LEU A 163 6.50 1.56 7.98
CA LEU A 163 5.64 2.20 6.98
C LEU A 163 4.42 2.89 7.60
N TYR A 164 3.73 3.69 6.79
CA TYR A 164 2.39 4.17 7.06
C TYR A 164 1.59 4.30 5.76
N VAL A 165 0.26 4.36 5.87
CA VAL A 165 -0.63 4.61 4.72
C VAL A 165 -0.68 6.10 4.45
N PHE A 166 -0.13 6.56 3.32
CA PHE A 166 -0.14 7.98 2.96
C PHE A 166 -1.49 8.44 2.38
N THR A 167 -2.12 7.60 1.58
CA THR A 167 -3.49 7.81 1.12
C THR A 167 -4.06 6.50 0.59
N SER A 168 -5.38 6.36 0.64
CA SER A 168 -6.11 5.27 0.00
C SER A 168 -7.37 5.82 -0.66
N TYR A 169 -7.72 5.30 -1.83
CA TYR A 169 -8.92 5.73 -2.55
C TYR A 169 -9.46 4.64 -3.48
N PRO A 170 -10.79 4.55 -3.66
CA PRO A 170 -11.40 3.66 -4.64
C PRO A 170 -11.01 4.05 -6.08
N VAL A 171 -10.90 3.07 -6.98
CA VAL A 171 -10.50 3.28 -8.38
C VAL A 171 -11.34 2.43 -9.33
N LYS A 172 -11.42 2.88 -10.59
CA LYS A 172 -12.07 2.12 -11.67
C LYS A 172 -11.34 0.79 -11.90
N ASN A 173 -12.09 -0.22 -12.33
CA ASN A 173 -11.47 -1.45 -12.79
C ASN A 173 -10.89 -1.24 -14.19
N ARG A 174 -9.57 -1.42 -14.37
CA ARG A 174 -8.85 -1.24 -15.66
C ARG A 174 -9.48 -1.98 -16.85
N LYS A 175 -10.25 -3.05 -16.63
CA LYS A 175 -10.93 -3.78 -17.72
C LYS A 175 -11.97 -2.94 -18.48
N TYR A 176 -12.49 -1.84 -17.89
CA TYR A 176 -13.43 -0.94 -18.58
C TYR A 176 -12.74 0.04 -19.56
N GLU A 177 -11.44 0.28 -19.42
CA GLU A 177 -10.71 1.24 -20.27
C GLU A 177 -10.43 0.72 -21.68
N LYS A 178 -10.33 -0.61 -21.87
CA LYS A 178 -10.05 -1.22 -23.18
C LYS A 178 -11.25 -1.33 -24.12
N LYS A 179 -12.48 -1.11 -23.64
CA LYS A 179 -13.71 -1.24 -24.45
C LYS A 179 -14.16 0.05 -25.16
N LYS A 180 -13.50 1.18 -24.89
CA LYS A 180 -13.81 2.51 -25.44
C LYS A 180 -12.71 3.05 -26.39
N ARG A 181 -11.82 2.20 -26.89
CA ARG A 181 -10.83 2.56 -27.92
C ARG A 181 -11.08 1.79 -29.19
#